data_AF-A0A351Q3I5-F1
#
_entry.id   AF-A0A351Q3I5-F1
#
_cell.length_a   1.000
_cell.length_b   1.000
_cell.length_c   1.000
_cell.angle_alpha   90.00
_cell.angle_beta   90.00
_cell.angle_gamma   90.00
#
_symmetry.space_group_name_H-M   'P 1'
#
loop_
_entity.id
_entity.type
_entity.pdbx_description
1 polymer ?
#
loop_
_entity_poly.entity_id
_entity_poly.type
_entity_poly.pdbx_seq_one_letter_code
_entity_poly.pdbx_strand_id
1 'polypeptide(L)' 'VKWAPNTQFNQHKHWGGEEIFVLEGTFHDEHGAYPKGSWIRSPHLSMHTPFTEADGALILVKTGHLGE' A
#
# COMPACT_ATOMS: atom_id res chain seq x y z
N VAL A 1 -6.50 4.40 6.28
CA VAL A 1 -5.82 3.53 7.28
C VAL A 1 -4.55 4.23 7.74
N LYS A 2 -4.25 4.21 9.04
CA LYS A 2 -3.02 4.80 9.61
C LYS A 2 -2.07 3.69 10.04
N TRP A 3 -0.90 3.63 9.45
CA TRP A 3 0.18 2.71 9.77
C TRP A 3 1.17 3.39 10.71
N ALA A 4 1.52 2.71 11.80
CA ALA A 4 2.53 3.20 12.73
C ALA A 4 3.93 3.11 12.11
N PRO A 5 4.92 3.84 12.64
CA PRO A 5 6.32 3.64 12.28
C PRO A 5 6.77 2.18 12.40
N ASN A 6 7.62 1.73 11.49
CA ASN A 6 8.24 0.40 11.47
C ASN A 6 7.23 -0.76 11.46
N THR A 7 6.05 -0.55 10.85
CA THR A 7 5.04 -1.61 10.71
C THR A 7 5.46 -2.54 9.57
N GLN A 8 5.44 -3.84 9.83
CA GLN A 8 5.75 -4.88 8.84
C GLN A 8 4.53 -5.76 8.64
N PHE A 9 4.21 -6.09 7.38
CA PHE A 9 3.10 -6.97 7.03
C PHE A 9 3.58 -8.18 6.24
N ASN A 10 2.87 -9.30 6.38
CA ASN A 10 3.14 -10.48 5.59
C ASN A 10 2.71 -10.25 4.12
N GLN A 11 3.37 -10.96 3.21
CA GLN A 11 2.97 -11.00 1.81
C GLN A 11 1.50 -11.45 1.69
N HIS A 12 0.73 -10.78 0.86
CA HIS A 12 -0.68 -11.11 0.63
C HIS A 12 -1.09 -10.81 -0.81
N LYS A 13 -2.31 -11.25 -1.17
CA LYS A 13 -2.87 -11.16 -2.52
C LYS A 13 -4.17 -10.37 -2.53
N HIS A 14 -4.38 -9.57 -3.58
CA HIS A 14 -5.57 -8.72 -3.74
C HIS A 14 -6.57 -9.23 -4.77
N TRP A 15 -7.69 -9.79 -4.29
CA TRP A 15 -8.86 -10.08 -5.14
C TRP A 15 -9.57 -8.79 -5.54
N GLY A 16 -9.84 -8.62 -6.84
CA GLY A 16 -10.35 -7.38 -7.44
C GLY A 16 -9.40 -6.17 -7.32
N GLY A 17 -8.10 -6.40 -7.05
CA GLY A 17 -7.05 -5.38 -7.02
C GLY A 17 -7.10 -4.43 -5.82
N GLU A 18 -6.10 -3.54 -5.76
CA GLU A 18 -5.91 -2.55 -4.72
C GLU A 18 -5.50 -1.19 -5.32
N GLU A 19 -6.03 -0.12 -4.75
CA GLU A 19 -5.66 1.25 -5.10
C GLU A 19 -5.36 2.04 -3.82
N ILE A 20 -4.15 2.60 -3.74
CA ILE A 20 -3.65 3.33 -2.57
C ILE A 20 -3.29 4.76 -2.97
N PHE A 21 -3.70 5.72 -2.15
CA PHE A 21 -3.17 7.08 -2.18
C PHE A 21 -2.52 7.42 -0.83
N VAL A 22 -1.26 7.85 -0.86
CA VAL A 22 -0.49 8.16 0.36
C VAL A 22 -0.72 9.62 0.76
N LEU A 23 -1.38 9.81 1.90
CA LEU A 23 -1.76 11.12 2.44
C LEU A 23 -0.63 11.75 3.28
N GLU A 24 0.10 10.93 4.05
CA GLU A 24 1.23 11.35 4.90
C GLU A 24 2.23 10.19 5.04
N GLY A 25 3.50 10.52 5.34
CA GLY A 25 4.58 9.53 5.49
C GLY A 25 4.94 8.83 4.17
N THR A 26 5.41 7.59 4.28
CA THR A 26 5.88 6.79 3.16
C THR A 26 5.38 5.35 3.29
N PHE A 27 4.69 4.88 2.26
CA PHE A 27 4.34 3.47 2.11
C PHE A 27 5.45 2.76 1.34
N HIS A 28 5.79 1.54 1.70
CA HIS A 28 6.81 0.76 1.01
C HIS A 28 6.31 -0.65 0.70
N ASP A 29 6.88 -1.24 -0.34
CA ASP A 29 6.81 -2.67 -0.63
C ASP A 29 8.15 -3.14 -1.25
N GLU A 30 8.21 -4.36 -1.78
CA GLU A 30 9.41 -4.89 -2.45
C GLU A 30 9.81 -4.17 -3.74
N HIS A 31 8.94 -3.33 -4.29
CA HIS A 31 9.15 -2.58 -5.52
C HIS A 31 9.66 -1.17 -5.27
N GLY A 32 9.45 -0.61 -4.08
CA GLY A 32 10.12 0.61 -3.65
C GLY A 32 9.40 1.40 -2.57
N ALA A 33 9.70 2.71 -2.56
CA ALA A 33 9.14 3.68 -1.63
C ALA A 33 8.14 4.59 -2.34
N TYR A 34 7.00 4.82 -1.69
CA TYR A 34 5.89 5.61 -2.19
C TYR A 34 5.58 6.72 -1.17
N PRO A 35 6.24 7.89 -1.30
CA PRO A 35 6.05 9.01 -0.38
C PRO A 35 4.67 9.64 -0.53
N LYS A 36 4.32 10.55 0.39
CA LYS A 36 3.13 11.40 0.30
C LYS A 36 2.88 11.92 -1.12
N GLY A 37 1.65 11.73 -1.60
CA GLY A 37 1.21 12.10 -2.95
C GLY A 37 1.34 10.98 -3.97
N SER A 38 1.99 9.86 -3.64
CA SER A 38 1.99 8.68 -4.50
C SER A 38 0.59 8.08 -4.64
N TRP A 39 0.25 7.71 -5.88
CA TRP A 39 -0.94 6.95 -6.21
C TRP A 39 -0.51 5.62 -6.84
N ILE A 40 -0.94 4.53 -6.22
CA ILE A 40 -0.53 3.17 -6.55
C ILE A 40 -1.78 2.41 -6.98
N ARG A 41 -1.68 1.71 -8.11
CA ARG A 41 -2.73 0.82 -8.61
C ARG A 41 -2.13 -0.56 -8.84
N SER A 42 -2.56 -1.50 -8.01
CA SER A 42 -2.12 -2.88 -8.01
C SER A 42 -3.24 -3.74 -8.62
N PRO A 43 -2.99 -4.44 -9.75
CA PRO A 43 -4.04 -5.13 -10.50
C PRO A 43 -4.60 -6.34 -9.76
N HIS A 44 -5.67 -6.92 -10.31
CA HIS A 44 -6.22 -8.17 -9.80
C HIS A 44 -5.15 -9.26 -9.65
N LEU A 45 -5.14 -9.95 -8.50
CA LEU A 45 -4.19 -11.01 -8.12
C LEU A 45 -2.75 -10.55 -7.91
N SER A 46 -2.49 -9.24 -7.87
CA SER A 46 -1.20 -8.73 -7.43
C SER A 46 -0.88 -9.19 -6.01
N MET A 47 0.41 -9.31 -5.72
CA MET A 47 0.91 -9.61 -4.40
C MET A 47 2.01 -8.62 -4.05
N HIS A 48 2.08 -8.27 -2.78
CA HIS A 48 3.14 -7.41 -2.25
C HIS A 48 3.35 -7.68 -0.76
N THR A 49 4.47 -7.20 -0.22
CA THR A 49 4.85 -7.30 1.19
C THR A 49 5.02 -5.90 1.77
N PRO A 50 3.93 -5.24 2.18
CA PRO A 50 4.00 -3.83 2.51
C PRO A 50 4.54 -3.55 3.90
N PHE A 51 5.18 -2.39 4.04
CA PHE A 51 5.75 -1.94 5.29
C PHE A 51 5.85 -0.41 5.36
N THR A 52 6.18 0.08 6.55
CA THR A 52 6.57 1.47 6.80
C THR A 52 7.90 1.52 7.53
N GLU A 53 8.64 2.60 7.33
CA GLU A 53 9.85 2.90 8.12
C GLU A 53 9.50 3.86 9.28
N ALA A 54 10.46 4.63 9.77
CA ALA A 54 10.33 5.47 10.96
C ALA A 54 9.27 6.59 10.84
N ASP A 55 8.93 7.02 9.62
CA ASP A 55 7.94 8.07 9.37
C ASP A 55 6.49 7.56 9.35
N GLY A 56 6.28 6.23 9.31
CA GLY A 56 4.94 5.64 9.23
C GLY A 56 4.21 6.02 7.93
N ALA A 57 2.90 5.77 7.87
CA ALA A 57 2.09 6.21 6.73
C ALA A 57 0.63 6.45 7.10
N LEU A 58 0.02 7.45 6.46
CA LEU A 58 -1.44 7.58 6.41
C LEU A 58 -1.87 7.37 4.96
N ILE A 59 -2.73 6.38 4.73
CA ILE A 59 -3.16 6.00 3.38
C ILE A 59 -4.68 6.03 3.24
N LEU A 60 -5.17 6.45 2.08
CA LEU A 60 -6.48 6.08 1.58
C LEU A 60 -6.32 4.82 0.74
N VAL A 61 -7.12 3.79 1.01
CA VAL A 61 -7.04 2.51 0.32
C VAL A 61 -8.43 2.05 -0.09
N LYS A 62 -8.54 1.50 -1.30
CA LYS A 62 -9.73 0.87 -1.84
C LYS A 62 -9.34 -0.46 -2.47
N THR A 63 -10.11 -1.51 -2.20
CA THR A 63 -9.85 -2.85 -2.71
C THR A 63 -11.09 -3.44 -3.40
N GLY A 64 -10.88 -4.43 -4.26
CA GLY A 64 -11.98 -5.21 -4.85
C GLY A 64 -12.73 -4.55 -6.01
N HIS A 65 -12.30 -3.38 -6.49
CA HIS A 65 -13.03 -2.59 -7.49
C HIS A 65 -12.42 -2.56 -8.89
N LEU A 66 -11.24 -3.12 -9.09
CA LEU A 66 -10.51 -3.01 -10.37
C LEU A 66 -10.96 -4.00 -11.45
N GLY A 67 -11.93 -4.87 -11.17
CA GLY A 67 -12.43 -5.87 -12.11
C GLY A 67 -11.40 -6.98 -12.39
N GLU A 68 -11.80 -7.96 -13.21
CA GLU A 68 -10.89 -8.93 -13.85
C GLU A 68 -10.26 -8.33 -15.11
#